data_AF-A0A7K0YBU5-F1
#
_entry.id   AF-A0A7K0YBU5-F1
#
_cell.length_a   1.000
_cell.length_b   1.000
_cell.length_c   1.000
_cell.angle_alpha   90.00
_cell.angle_beta   90.00
_cell.angle_gamma   90.00
#
_symmetry.space_group_name_H-M   'P 1'
#
loop_
_entity.id
_entity.type
_entity.pdbx_description
1 polymer ?
#
loop_
_entity_poly.entity_id
_entity_poly.type
_entity_poly.pdbx_seq_one_letter_code
_entity_poly.pdbx_strand_id
1 'polypeptide(L)'
;DFENWQGSWTVSPPNGESLEVFDARVQAGRRQILSERAGKTVVVVSHVMPIRGFIRAGMDAGVAGYWRPQISPCSITIIRFWGDQAAEVMTVNATSHL
;
A
#
# COMPACT_ATOMS: atom_id res chain seq x y z
N ASP A 1 25.52 5.26 3.09
CA ASP A 1 24.21 5.95 2.93
C ASP A 1 23.18 5.11 2.20
N PHE A 2 23.39 4.76 0.93
CA PHE A 2 22.45 3.92 0.17
C PHE A 2 22.24 2.53 0.78
N GLU A 3 23.32 1.86 1.18
CA GLU A 3 23.27 0.53 1.82
C GLU A 3 22.45 0.51 3.12
N ASN A 4 22.50 1.62 3.89
CA ASN A 4 21.73 1.74 5.14
C ASN A 4 20.24 2.00 4.89
N TRP A 5 19.90 2.57 3.74
CA TRP A 5 18.52 2.87 3.35
C TRP A 5 17.83 1.68 2.70
N GLN A 6 18.54 0.91 1.87
CA GLN A 6 17.94 -0.16 1.08
C GLN A 6 17.30 -1.22 1.98
N GLY A 7 15.97 -1.30 1.95
CA GLY A 7 15.21 -2.25 2.77
C GLY A 7 15.01 -1.83 4.23
N SER A 8 15.42 -0.61 4.61
CA SER A 8 15.18 -0.07 5.93
C SER A 8 13.76 0.48 6.07
N TRP A 9 13.15 0.25 7.25
CA TRP A 9 11.86 0.84 7.62
C TRP A 9 12.01 2.31 8.03
N THR A 10 13.06 2.62 8.80
CA THR A 10 13.20 3.88 9.54
C THR A 10 14.24 4.83 8.96
N VAL A 11 15.17 4.34 8.14
CA VAL A 11 16.21 5.19 7.53
C VAL A 11 15.63 5.87 6.28
N SER A 12 15.84 7.17 6.16
CA SER A 12 15.51 7.95 4.95
C SER A 12 16.69 7.95 3.97
N PRO A 13 16.43 7.99 2.65
CA PRO A 13 17.47 8.33 1.70
C PRO A 13 17.75 9.85 1.77
N PRO A 14 18.88 10.32 1.22
CA PRO A 14 19.16 11.76 1.15
C PRO A 14 18.01 12.53 0.47
N ASN A 15 17.52 13.58 1.13
CA ASN A 15 16.39 14.41 0.68
C ASN A 15 15.06 13.68 0.45
N GLY A 16 14.89 12.48 1.01
CA GLY A 16 13.64 11.73 0.93
C GLY A 16 13.04 11.43 2.30
N GLU A 17 12.13 10.46 2.33
CA GLU A 17 11.46 10.00 3.54
C GLU A 17 11.76 8.51 3.80
N SER A 18 11.65 8.11 5.06
CA SER A 18 11.72 6.70 5.46
C SER A 18 10.43 5.98 5.07
N LEU A 19 10.48 4.65 5.04
CA LEU A 19 9.30 3.86 4.71
C LEU A 19 8.20 3.97 5.79
N GLU A 20 8.58 4.24 7.04
CA GLU A 20 7.67 4.54 8.14
C GLU A 20 6.86 5.83 7.90
N VAL A 21 7.53 6.93 7.56
CA VAL A 21 6.86 8.21 7.25
C VAL A 21 5.99 8.07 6.00
N PHE A 22 6.52 7.38 4.98
CA PHE A 22 5.79 7.03 3.78
C PHE A 22 4.52 6.23 4.08
N ASP A 23 4.60 5.17 4.90
CA ASP A 23 3.44 4.36 5.26
C ASP A 23 2.39 5.17 6.00
N ALA A 24 2.80 5.98 6.99
CA ALA A 24 1.88 6.85 7.72
C ALA A 24 1.08 7.76 6.77
N ARG A 25 1.76 8.33 5.74
CA ARG A 25 1.13 9.16 4.71
C ARG A 25 0.18 8.37 3.81
N VAL A 26 0.56 7.16 3.40
CA VAL A 26 -0.30 6.26 2.61
C VAL A 26 -1.54 5.86 3.40
N GLN A 27 -1.41 5.50 4.68
CA GLN A 27 -2.54 5.11 5.52
C GLN A 27 -3.46 6.29 5.84
N ALA A 28 -2.93 7.50 5.98
CA ALA A 28 -3.74 8.71 6.08
C ALA A 28 -4.62 8.91 4.83
N GLY A 29 -4.02 8.79 3.63
CA GLY A 29 -4.76 8.86 2.37
C GLY A 29 -5.82 7.76 2.24
N ARG A 30 -5.50 6.52 2.63
CA ARG A 30 -6.48 5.42 2.67
C ARG A 30 -7.67 5.76 3.57
N ARG A 31 -7.41 6.17 4.82
CA ARG A 31 -8.48 6.53 5.77
C ARG A 31 -9.36 7.66 5.25
N GLN A 32 -8.76 8.66 4.61
CA GLN A 32 -9.50 9.77 3.99
C GLN A 32 -10.43 9.27 2.87
N ILE A 33 -9.94 8.40 1.98
CA ILE A 33 -10.77 7.79 0.93
C ILE A 33 -11.94 7.03 1.55
N LEU A 34 -11.68 6.22 2.58
CA LEU A 34 -12.73 5.44 3.25
C LEU A 34 -13.77 6.33 3.93
N SER A 35 -13.36 7.44 4.56
CA SER A 35 -14.30 8.38 5.18
C SER A 35 -15.13 9.15 4.15
N GLU A 36 -14.52 9.61 3.06
CA GLU A 36 -15.20 10.45 2.06
C GLU A 36 -16.04 9.65 1.07
N ARG A 37 -15.73 8.36 0.86
CA ARG A 37 -16.32 7.51 -0.18
C ARG A 37 -16.92 6.21 0.38
N ALA A 38 -17.45 6.26 1.61
CA ALA A 38 -18.06 5.10 2.26
C ALA A 38 -19.13 4.42 1.37
N GLY A 39 -19.05 3.08 1.28
CA GLY A 39 -19.98 2.27 0.49
C GLY A 39 -19.85 2.40 -1.04
N LYS A 40 -18.80 3.07 -1.54
CA LYS A 40 -18.52 3.21 -2.97
C LYS A 40 -17.32 2.35 -3.39
N THR A 41 -17.30 1.97 -4.66
CA THR A 41 -16.10 1.45 -5.32
C THR A 41 -15.28 2.62 -5.84
N VAL A 42 -14.01 2.68 -5.46
CA VAL A 42 -13.06 3.72 -5.87
C VAL A 42 -11.88 3.07 -6.56
N VAL A 43 -11.42 3.68 -7.65
CA VAL A 43 -10.16 3.31 -8.31
C VAL A 43 -9.07 4.26 -7.85
N VAL A 44 -7.97 3.71 -7.36
CA VAL A 44 -6.76 4.45 -6.99
C VAL A 44 -5.64 4.05 -7.94
N VAL A 45 -5.18 4.99 -8.77
CA VAL A 45 -4.03 4.78 -9.64
C VAL A 45 -2.78 5.23 -8.90
N SER A 46 -1.80 4.34 -8.76
CA SER A 46 -0.60 4.60 -7.97
C SER A 46 0.60 3.77 -8.43
N HIS A 47 1.65 3.78 -7.62
CA HIS A 47 2.90 3.06 -7.86
C HIS A 47 3.03 1.84 -6.95
N VAL A 48 4.11 1.07 -7.13
CA VAL A 48 4.36 -0.17 -6.36
C VAL A 48 4.28 0.02 -4.85
N MET A 49 4.95 1.02 -4.28
CA MET A 49 5.03 1.16 -2.82
C MET A 49 3.69 1.57 -2.18
N PRO A 50 2.91 2.52 -2.71
CA PRO A 50 1.58 2.79 -2.16
C PRO A 50 0.66 1.58 -2.28
N ILE A 51 0.67 0.85 -3.40
CA ILE A 51 -0.15 -0.36 -3.58
C ILE A 51 0.22 -1.41 -2.52
N ARG A 52 1.52 -1.62 -2.27
CA ARG A 52 1.98 -2.48 -1.18
C ARG A 52 1.53 -1.99 0.20
N GLY A 53 1.46 -0.67 0.44
CA GLY A 53 0.93 -0.10 1.68
C GLY A 53 -0.56 -0.42 1.89
N PHE A 54 -1.37 -0.42 0.82
CA PHE A 54 -2.76 -0.85 0.88
C PHE A 54 -2.87 -2.36 1.15
N ILE A 55 -2.07 -3.19 0.45
CA ILE A 55 -2.05 -4.64 0.66
C ILE A 55 -1.59 -4.99 2.08
N ARG A 56 -0.51 -4.36 2.57
CA ARG A 56 0.01 -4.54 3.94
C ARG A 56 -1.11 -4.40 4.95
N ALA A 57 -1.88 -3.33 4.84
CA ALA A 57 -2.94 -3.08 5.80
C ALA A 57 -4.18 -3.94 5.59
N GLY A 58 -4.49 -4.32 4.35
CA GLY A 58 -5.55 -5.29 4.06
C GLY A 58 -5.25 -6.69 4.62
N MET A 59 -3.96 -7.06 4.70
CA MET A 59 -3.49 -8.37 5.18
C MET A 59 -3.02 -8.36 6.65
N ASP A 60 -3.05 -7.22 7.33
CA ASP A 60 -2.42 -7.01 8.64
C ASP A 60 -0.95 -7.51 8.70
N ALA A 61 -0.19 -7.30 7.62
CA ALA A 61 1.07 -8.01 7.36
C ALA A 61 2.32 -7.42 8.04
N GLY A 62 2.16 -6.47 8.97
CA GLY A 62 3.27 -5.75 9.58
C GLY A 62 4.21 -5.09 8.57
N VAL A 63 5.43 -4.70 8.97
CA VAL A 63 6.41 -4.03 8.10
C VAL A 63 6.80 -4.91 6.91
N ALA A 64 6.95 -6.22 7.14
CA ALA A 64 7.34 -7.18 6.11
C ALA A 64 6.45 -7.16 4.86
N GLY A 65 5.16 -6.76 4.97
CA GLY A 65 4.23 -6.60 3.86
C GLY A 65 4.73 -5.71 2.71
N TYR A 66 5.69 -4.81 2.95
CA TYR A 66 6.30 -3.99 1.90
C TYR A 66 7.30 -4.70 0.99
N TRP A 67 7.73 -5.91 1.34
CA TRP A 67 8.72 -6.67 0.57
C TRP A 67 8.22 -8.01 0.02
N ARG A 68 7.00 -8.43 0.37
CA ARG A 68 6.46 -9.74 -0.07
C ARG A 68 5.69 -9.67 -1.40
N PRO A 69 4.71 -8.75 -1.60
CA PRO A 69 3.89 -8.80 -2.80
C PRO A 69 4.63 -8.18 -4.01
N GLN A 70 4.62 -8.89 -5.13
CA GLN A 70 5.06 -8.34 -6.41
C GLN A 70 3.90 -7.55 -7.05
N ILE A 71 4.21 -6.40 -7.65
CA ILE A 71 3.24 -5.55 -8.35
C ILE A 71 3.76 -5.30 -9.76
N SER A 72 3.07 -5.85 -10.74
CA SER A 72 3.40 -5.70 -12.16
C SER A 72 2.85 -4.37 -12.70
N PRO A 73 3.51 -3.79 -13.71
CA PRO A 73 2.95 -2.66 -14.44
C PRO A 73 1.54 -2.98 -14.95
N CYS A 74 0.64 -2.00 -14.85
CA CYS A 74 -0.77 -2.11 -15.23
C CYS A 74 -1.56 -3.24 -14.52
N SER A 75 -1.04 -3.83 -13.45
CA SER A 75 -1.80 -4.81 -12.67
C SER A 75 -2.93 -4.16 -11.86
N ILE A 76 -3.97 -4.95 -11.59
CA ILE A 76 -5.13 -4.54 -10.78
C ILE A 76 -5.10 -5.29 -9.45
N THR A 77 -5.30 -4.56 -8.35
CA THR A 77 -5.46 -5.09 -6.99
C THR A 77 -6.80 -4.61 -6.43
N ILE A 78 -7.60 -5.51 -5.87
CA ILE A 78 -8.92 -5.19 -5.31
C ILE A 78 -8.94 -5.59 -3.84
N ILE A 79 -9.17 -4.60 -2.98
CA ILE A 79 -9.29 -4.77 -1.53
C ILE A 79 -10.56 -4.06 -1.08
N ARG A 80 -11.36 -4.72 -0.27
CA ARG A 80 -12.51 -4.14 0.41
C ARG A 80 -12.13 -3.86 1.86
N PHE A 81 -12.36 -2.64 2.33
CA PHE A 81 -12.10 -2.24 3.71
C PHE A 81 -13.40 -1.89 4.43
N TRP A 82 -13.51 -2.31 5.69
CA TRP A 82 -14.52 -1.84 6.65
C TRP A 82 -13.82 -1.00 7.69
N GLY A 83 -13.61 0.28 7.34
CA GLY A 83 -12.78 1.19 8.12
C GLY A 83 -11.36 0.63 8.30
N ASP A 84 -10.86 0.68 9.53
CA ASP A 84 -9.57 0.11 9.93
C ASP A 84 -9.74 -1.23 10.68
N GLN A 85 -10.98 -1.72 10.81
CA GLN A 85 -11.31 -2.88 11.64
C GLN A 85 -11.15 -4.20 10.90
N ALA A 86 -11.49 -4.23 9.61
CA ALA A 86 -11.44 -5.44 8.80
C ALA A 86 -11.21 -5.11 7.33
N ALA A 87 -10.64 -6.08 6.60
CA ALA A 87 -10.46 -6.00 5.17
C ALA A 87 -10.58 -7.38 4.51
N GLU A 88 -10.97 -7.39 3.24
CA GLU A 88 -10.94 -8.55 2.36
C GLU A 88 -10.07 -8.23 1.15
N VAL A 89 -9.00 -9.00 0.97
CA VAL A 89 -8.14 -8.92 -0.21
C VAL A 89 -8.66 -9.90 -1.26
N MET A 90 -9.32 -9.37 -2.30
CA MET A 90 -10.00 -10.20 -3.31
C MET A 90 -9.05 -10.62 -4.43
N THR A 91 -8.19 -9.71 -4.87
CA THR A 91 -7.16 -10.00 -5.87
C THR A 91 -5.96 -9.11 -5.66
N VAL A 92 -4.78 -9.64 -5.94
CA VAL A 92 -3.51 -8.92 -5.90
C VAL A 92 -2.81 -9.18 -7.22
N ASN A 93 -2.31 -8.10 -7.84
CA ASN A 93 -1.46 -8.20 -9.03
C ASN A 93 -2.10 -8.92 -10.24
N ALA A 94 -3.39 -8.70 -10.49
CA ALA A 94 -4.07 -9.30 -11.64
C ALA A 94 -3.66 -8.62 -12.95
N THR A 95 -3.14 -9.39 -13.89
CA THR A 95 -2.70 -8.91 -15.23
C THR A 95 -3.40 -9.63 -16.38
N SER A 96 -4.48 -10.38 -16.12
CA SER A 96 -5.17 -11.20 -17.13
C SER A 96 -5.85 -10.40 -18.27
N HIS A 97 -5.85 -9.08 -18.19
CA HIS A 97 -6.41 -8.16 -19.18
C HIS A 97 -5.36 -7.58 -20.13
N LEU A 98 -4.07 -7.83 -19.86
CA LEU A 98 -2.93 -7.43 -20.71
C LEU A 98 -2.68 -8.53 -21.76
#